data_AF-A0A7K3XD98-F1
#
_entry.id   AF-A0A7K3XD98-F1
#
_cell.length_a   1.000
_cell.length_b   1.000
_cell.length_c   1.000
_cell.angle_alpha   90.00
_cell.angle_beta   90.00
_cell.angle_gamma   90.00
#
_symmetry.space_group_name_H-M   'P 1'
#
loop_
_entity.id
_entity.type
_entity.pdbx_description
1 polymer ?
#
loop_
_entity_poly.entity_id
_entity_poly.type
_entity_poly.pdbx_seq_one_letter_code
_entity_poly.pdbx_strand_id
1 'polypeptide(L)' 'MLDSEADNITPERSYKGSFNVRLTPELHRRIANSAKMRGISINKYVLEALSETLLHKNVSVHRLNLRNQ' A
#
# COMPACT_ATOMS: atom_id res chain seq x y z
N MET A 1 31.72 -7.32 -29.23
CA MET A 1 30.51 -6.67 -29.77
C MET A 1 29.37 -7.34 -29.01
N LEU A 2 29.03 -6.84 -27.82
CA LEU A 2 27.88 -5.95 -27.58
C LEU A 2 26.62 -6.69 -28.06
N ASP A 3 25.73 -7.13 -27.16
CA ASP A 3 24.90 -6.22 -26.39
C ASP A 3 24.60 -6.73 -24.96
N SER A 4 25.00 -5.91 -23.98
CA SER A 4 24.21 -5.65 -22.77
C SER A 4 22.77 -5.29 -23.22
N GLU A 5 21.70 -5.53 -22.48
CA GLU A 5 21.34 -4.74 -21.31
C GLU A 5 20.35 -5.56 -20.49
N ALA A 6 20.76 -5.88 -19.27
CA ALA A 6 19.86 -6.34 -18.25
C ALA A 6 18.75 -5.31 -18.06
N ASP A 7 17.49 -5.73 -18.18
CA ASP A 7 16.31 -5.02 -17.66
C ASP A 7 16.41 -4.96 -16.12
N ASN A 8 17.37 -4.18 -15.64
CA ASN A 8 17.56 -3.79 -14.25
C ASN A 8 16.79 -2.49 -13.98
N ILE A 9 15.57 -2.41 -14.50
CA ILE A 9 14.58 -1.46 -13.99
C ILE A 9 14.01 -2.04 -12.70
N THR A 10 14.87 -2.21 -11.71
CA THR A 10 14.45 -2.15 -10.31
C THR A 10 13.83 -0.77 -10.12
N PRO A 11 12.54 -0.64 -9.75
CA PRO A 11 12.00 0.65 -9.34
C PRO A 11 12.51 0.94 -7.92
N GLU A 12 13.84 1.02 -7.78
CA GLU A 12 14.56 1.32 -6.53
C GLU A 12 14.83 2.83 -6.41
N ARG A 13 14.13 3.66 -7.21
CA ARG A 13 14.01 5.08 -6.93
C ARG A 13 13.13 5.27 -5.70
N SER A 14 13.71 4.96 -4.54
CA SER A 14 13.44 5.54 -3.25
C SER A 14 12.02 6.12 -3.12
N TYR A 15 11.04 5.28 -2.80
CA TYR A 15 9.78 5.75 -2.19
C TYR A 15 10.02 6.35 -0.78
N LYS A 16 11.26 6.79 -0.46
CA LYS A 16 11.57 7.65 0.67
C LYS A 16 11.29 9.09 0.26
N GLY A 17 10.00 9.41 0.23
CA GLY A 17 9.49 10.77 0.12
C GLY A 17 8.55 11.07 1.27
N SER A 18 8.50 12.33 1.72
CA SER A 18 7.46 12.78 2.64
C SER A 18 6.12 12.82 1.89
N PHE A 19 5.20 11.92 2.23
CA PHE A 19 3.85 11.91 1.67
C PHE A 19 2.95 12.86 2.48
N ASN A 20 2.77 14.09 2.00
CA ASN A 20 1.95 15.09 2.67
C ASN A 20 0.49 14.98 2.16
N VAL A 21 -0.41 14.50 3.02
CA VAL A 21 -1.83 14.36 2.71
C VAL A 21 -2.62 15.31 3.58
N ARG A 22 -3.52 16.09 2.94
CA ARG A 22 -4.51 16.88 3.66
C ARG A 22 -5.66 15.97 4.06
N LEU A 23 -5.82 15.77 5.36
CA LEU A 23 -6.92 15.00 5.94
C LEU A 23 -7.94 15.98 6.54
N THR A 24 -9.23 15.66 6.43
CA THR A 24 -10.25 16.39 7.19
C THR A 24 -10.05 16.14 8.69
N PRO A 25 -10.41 17.09 9.57
CA PRO A 25 -10.26 16.92 11.02
C PRO A 25 -10.95 15.67 11.56
N GLU A 26 -12.09 15.30 10.98
CA GLU A 26 -12.84 14.10 11.34
C GLU A 26 -12.07 12.82 11.00
N LEU A 27 -11.50 12.74 9.79
CA LEU A 27 -10.72 11.59 9.36
C LEU A 27 -9.43 11.46 10.18
N HIS A 28 -8.75 12.59 10.44
CA HIS A 28 -7.58 12.61 11.31
C HIS A 28 -7.90 12.11 12.73
N ARG A 29 -9.05 12.51 13.30
CA ARG A 29 -9.50 12.04 14.62
C ARG A 29 -9.73 10.53 14.63
N ARG A 30 -10.38 9.99 13.60
CA ARG A 30 -10.61 8.54 13.48
C ARG A 30 -9.30 7.77 13.39
N ILE A 31 -8.39 8.21 12.53
CA ILE A 31 -7.06 7.60 12.38
C ILE A 31 -6.27 7.66 13.70
N ALA A 32 -6.23 8.82 14.35
CA ALA A 32 -5.51 9.00 15.62
C ALA A 32 -6.07 8.10 16.73
N ASN A 33 -7.40 7.97 16.83
CA ASN A 33 -8.04 7.06 17.77
C ASN A 33 -7.67 5.60 17.48
N SER A 34 -7.77 5.17 16.23
CA SER A 34 -7.45 3.79 15.85
C SER A 34 -5.96 3.46 16.03
N ALA A 35 -5.07 4.40 15.72
CA ALA A 35 -3.64 4.28 15.98
C ALA A 35 -3.34 4.17 17.48
N LYS A 36 -3.99 5.00 18.30
CA LYS A 36 -3.87 4.98 19.77
C LYS A 36 -4.37 3.65 20.35
N MET A 37 -5.51 3.14 19.88
CA MET A 37 -6.04 1.84 20.32
C MET A 37 -5.10 0.68 20.01
N ARG A 38 -4.36 0.77 18.89
CA ARG A 38 -3.38 -0.24 18.47
C ARG A 38 -1.97 -0.01 19.05
N GLY A 39 -1.75 1.09 19.78
CA GLY A 39 -0.44 1.45 20.30
C GLY A 39 0.60 1.78 19.23
N ILE A 40 0.18 2.23 18.05
CA ILE A 40 1.05 2.58 16.92
C ILE A 40 0.97 4.06 16.55
N SER A 41 1.95 4.55 15.77
CA SER A 41 1.90 5.91 15.24
C SER A 41 0.86 6.04 14.13
N ILE A 42 0.37 7.27 13.93
CA ILE A 42 -0.55 7.62 12.84
C ILE A 42 0.02 7.19 11.49
N ASN A 43 1.30 7.47 11.23
CA ASN A 43 1.96 7.09 9.98
C ASN A 43 1.96 5.57 9.78
N LYS A 44 2.24 4.80 10.83
CA LYS A 44 2.22 3.33 10.75
C LYS A 44 0.81 2.81 10.48
N TYR A 45 -0.20 3.37 11.14
CA TYR A 45 -1.60 3.01 10.91
C TYR A 45 -2.02 3.30 9.46
N VAL A 46 -1.66 4.46 8.92
CA VAL A 46 -1.96 4.83 7.52
C VAL A 46 -1.25 3.89 6.55
N LEU A 47 0.02 3.54 6.80
CA LEU A 47 0.75 2.56 5.99
C LEU A 47 0.07 1.19 5.99
N GLU A 48 -0.29 0.67 7.17
CA GLU A 48 -1.00 -0.61 7.28
C GLU A 48 -2.33 -0.60 6.51
N ALA A 49 -3.14 0.46 6.67
CA ALA A 49 -4.42 0.60 5.96
C ALA A 49 -4.25 0.65 4.43
N LEU A 50 -3.21 1.34 3.94
CA LEU A 50 -2.87 1.38 2.51
C LEU A 50 -2.40 0.02 2.02
N SER A 51 -1.52 -0.66 2.77
CA SER A 51 -1.05 -2.00 2.46
C SER A 51 -2.18 -3.03 2.41
N GLU A 52 -3.08 -3.03 3.39
CA GLU A 52 -4.27 -3.89 3.40
C GLU A 52 -5.15 -3.66 2.17
N THR A 53 -5.37 -2.39 1.79
CA THR A 53 -6.18 -2.05 0.61
C THR A 53 -5.56 -2.58 -0.69
N LEU A 54 -4.23 -2.51 -0.82
CA LEU A 54 -3.51 -3.02 -1.99
C LEU A 54 -3.40 -4.55 -2.01
N LEU A 55 -3.30 -5.19 -0.83
CA LEU A 55 -3.31 -6.65 -0.71
C LEU A 55 -4.66 -7.24 -1.11
N HIS A 56 -5.78 -6.61 -0.73
CA HIS A 56 -7.12 -7.06 -1.13
C HIS A 56 -7.35 -6.98 -2.64
N LYS A 57 -6.69 -6.06 -3.36
CA LYS A 57 -6.78 -5.97 -4.84
C LYS A 57 -6.17 -7.16 -5.58
N ASN A 58 -5.28 -7.93 -4.95
CA ASN A 58 -4.63 -9.09 -5.58
C ASN A 58 -5.44 -10.39 -5.45
N VAL A 59 -6.48 -10.42 -4.61
CA VAL A 59 -7.28 -11.64 -4.37
C VAL A 59 -8.48 -11.73 -5.32
N SER A 60 -8.90 -10.62 -5.93
CA SER A 60 -10.09 -10.61 -6.80
C SER A 60 -9.85 -11.11 -8.24
N VAL A 61 -8.62 -11.38 -8.66
CA VAL A 61 -8.32 -11.83 -10.04
C VAL A 61 -8.15 -13.37 -10.16
N HIS A 62 -8.38 -14.15 -9.10
CA HIS A 62 -8.13 -15.60 -9.16
C HIS A 62 -9.25 -16.52 -8.65
N ARG A 63 -10.50 -16.05 -8.52
CA ARG A 63 -11.63 -16.92 -8.13
C ARG A 63 -12.82 -16.95 -9.08
N LEU A 64 -12.59 -16.76 -10.37
CA LEU A 64 -13.62 -17.00 -11.40
C LEU A 64 -13.04 -17.82 -12.55
N ASN A 65 -12.79 -19.12 -12.35
CA ASN A 65 -12.69 -20.13 -13.43
C ASN A 65 -12.76 -21.57 -12.92
N LEU A 66 -13.72 -21.87 -12.03
CA LEU A 66 -14.09 -23.26 -11.72
C LEU A 66 -15.61 -23.39 -11.66
N ARG A 67 -16.26 -23.16 -12.81
CA ARG A 67 -17.55 -23.77 -13.13
C ARG A 67 -17.58 -24.04 -14.64
N ASN A 68 -17.69 -25.33 -14.95
CA ASN A 68 -17.97 -25.96 -16.25
C ASN A 68 -16.76 -26.29 -17.15
N GLN A 69 -16.27 -27.52 -17.02
CA GLN A 69 -16.53 -28.58 -18.01
C GLN A 69 -16.64 -29.92 -17.29
#